data_AF-A0A011NTL2-F1
#
_entry.id   AF-A0A011NTL2-F1
#
_cell.length_a   1.000
_cell.length_b   1.000
_cell.length_c   1.000
_cell.angle_alpha   90.00
_cell.angle_beta   90.00
_cell.angle_gamma   90.00
#
_symmetry.space_group_name_H-M   'P 1'
#
loop_
_entity.id
_entity.type
_entity.pdbx_description
1 polymer ?
#
loop_
_entity_poly.entity_id
_entity_poly.type
_entity_poly.pdbx_seq_one_letter_code
_entity_poly.pdbx_strand_id
1 'polypeptide(L)'
;MNKVLFVTTMTLAAVFSSGAHATAACSGNGTAVAVPTGAFVLKAFSAKCSANVLSNYSQSNTAFGVVAGSQKGKNVFGGGTEGGGIVQKAECPATGCTTGEVSDAASTAAMGQASS
;
A
#
# COMPACT_ATOMS: atom_id res chain seq x y z
N MET A 1 17.19 56.80 -11.05
CA MET A 1 17.82 55.71 -10.26
C MET A 1 16.89 54.51 -10.31
N ASN A 2 17.13 53.59 -11.26
CA ASN A 2 16.27 52.42 -11.48
C ASN A 2 16.57 51.34 -10.45
N LYS A 3 15.60 51.04 -9.57
CA LYS A 3 15.67 49.90 -8.65
C LYS A 3 15.20 48.65 -9.40
N VAL A 4 16.14 47.83 -9.83
CA VAL A 4 15.86 46.51 -10.43
C VAL A 4 15.52 45.55 -9.28
N LEU A 5 14.27 45.09 -9.23
CA LEU A 5 13.78 44.14 -8.23
C LEU A 5 13.94 42.72 -8.79
N PHE A 6 14.88 41.94 -8.25
CA PHE A 6 15.03 40.52 -8.55
C PHE A 6 13.91 39.73 -7.85
N VAL A 7 12.90 39.31 -8.60
CA VAL A 7 11.83 38.40 -8.14
C VAL A 7 12.26 36.97 -8.45
N THR A 8 12.76 36.25 -7.46
CA THR A 8 13.09 34.83 -7.57
C THR A 8 11.80 34.02 -7.56
N THR A 9 11.41 33.50 -8.72
CA THR A 9 10.25 32.60 -8.87
C THR A 9 10.57 31.25 -8.23
N MET A 10 10.04 30.99 -7.03
CA MET A 10 10.06 29.68 -6.40
C MET A 10 9.08 28.77 -7.12
N THR A 11 9.56 28.01 -8.10
CA THR A 11 8.77 26.99 -8.80
C THR A 11 8.48 25.84 -7.84
N LEU A 12 7.30 25.84 -7.24
CA LEU A 12 6.78 24.73 -6.44
C LEU A 12 6.41 23.59 -7.40
N ALA A 13 7.31 22.62 -7.57
CA ALA A 13 6.99 21.41 -8.33
C ALA A 13 5.94 20.61 -7.55
N ALA A 14 4.68 20.66 -8.00
CA ALA A 14 3.64 19.77 -7.51
C ALA A 14 4.02 18.34 -7.92
N VAL A 15 4.54 17.56 -6.97
CA VAL A 15 4.71 16.11 -7.14
C VAL A 15 3.31 15.50 -7.11
N PHE A 16 2.77 15.20 -8.28
CA PHE A 16 1.55 14.40 -8.38
C PHE A 16 1.91 12.97 -7.94
N SER A 17 1.50 12.57 -6.73
CA SER A 17 1.55 11.17 -6.32
C SER A 17 0.66 10.38 -7.26
N SER A 18 1.24 9.46 -8.03
CA SER A 18 0.50 8.47 -8.79
C SER A 18 -0.36 7.65 -7.82
N GLY A 19 -1.63 7.43 -8.18
CA GLY A 19 -2.58 6.70 -7.34
C GLY A 19 -2.06 5.31 -6.97
N ALA A 20 -2.08 5.00 -5.69
CA ALA A 20 -1.66 3.71 -5.17
C ALA A 20 -2.71 2.65 -5.55
N HIS A 21 -2.39 1.76 -6.49
CA HIS A 21 -3.24 0.62 -6.86
C HIS A 21 -2.81 -0.63 -6.07
N ALA A 22 -3.78 -1.36 -5.51
CA ALA A 22 -3.49 -2.62 -4.84
C ALA A 22 -3.22 -3.75 -5.84
N THR A 23 -2.10 -4.45 -5.66
CA THR A 23 -1.74 -5.68 -6.35
C THR A 23 -1.75 -6.84 -5.36
N ALA A 24 -2.24 -7.99 -5.80
CA ALA A 24 -2.16 -9.22 -5.01
C ALA A 24 -0.70 -9.68 -4.85
N ALA A 25 -0.23 -9.74 -3.61
CA ALA A 25 1.02 -10.38 -3.23
C ALA A 25 0.86 -11.90 -3.08
N CYS A 26 -0.35 -12.38 -2.81
CA CYS A 26 -0.71 -13.80 -2.76
C CYS A 26 -2.23 -13.99 -2.59
N SER A 27 -2.74 -15.16 -2.98
CA SER A 27 -4.18 -15.46 -2.99
C SER A 27 -4.59 -16.61 -2.07
N GLY A 28 -3.84 -16.87 -0.99
CA GLY A 28 -4.20 -17.87 0.02
C GLY A 28 -4.13 -19.32 -0.43
N ASN A 29 -3.38 -19.62 -1.49
CA ASN A 29 -3.23 -20.95 -2.08
C ASN A 29 -1.78 -21.49 -1.96
N GLY A 30 -0.91 -20.84 -1.18
CA GLY A 30 0.50 -21.25 -1.03
C GLY A 30 1.38 -21.00 -2.27
N THR A 31 0.83 -20.43 -3.33
CA THR A 31 1.56 -20.15 -4.58
C THR A 31 2.37 -18.87 -4.42
N ALA A 32 3.59 -18.88 -4.98
CA ALA A 32 4.42 -17.69 -5.01
C ALA A 32 3.86 -16.72 -6.04
N VAL A 33 3.74 -15.45 -5.67
CA VAL A 33 3.47 -14.36 -6.62
C VAL A 33 4.69 -13.47 -6.67
N ALA A 34 5.13 -13.14 -7.88
CA ALA A 34 6.23 -12.22 -8.07
C ALA A 34 5.78 -10.79 -7.78
N VAL A 35 6.48 -10.13 -6.87
CA VAL A 35 6.41 -8.68 -6.67
C VAL A 35 7.55 -8.08 -7.49
N PRO A 36 7.26 -7.46 -8.66
CA PRO A 36 8.28 -6.87 -9.50
C PRO A 36 8.87 -5.63 -8.86
N THR A 37 10.01 -5.18 -9.37
CA THR A 37 10.52 -3.85 -9.05
C THR A 37 9.53 -2.78 -9.52
N GLY A 38 9.49 -1.65 -8.83
CA GLY A 38 8.57 -0.57 -9.13
C GLY A 38 8.98 0.74 -8.48
N ALA A 39 8.00 1.60 -8.23
CA ALA A 39 8.24 2.95 -7.71
C ALA A 39 8.95 2.96 -6.35
N PHE A 40 8.65 1.97 -5.48
CA PHE A 40 9.31 1.81 -4.19
C PHE A 40 10.15 0.53 -4.10
N VAL A 41 9.69 -0.57 -4.69
CA VAL A 41 10.40 -1.86 -4.63
C VAL A 41 11.64 -1.84 -5.53
N LEU A 42 12.83 -1.83 -4.93
CA LEU A 42 14.11 -1.80 -5.66
C LEU A 42 14.62 -3.18 -6.10
N LYS A 43 14.16 -4.24 -5.45
CA LYS A 43 14.52 -5.63 -5.76
C LYS A 43 13.25 -6.46 -5.86
N ALA A 44 13.07 -7.14 -6.99
CA ALA A 44 11.97 -8.06 -7.15
C ALA A 44 12.10 -9.23 -6.17
N PHE A 45 10.97 -9.71 -5.66
CA PHE A 45 10.92 -10.84 -4.74
C PHE A 45 9.66 -11.68 -4.98
N SER A 46 9.69 -12.93 -4.52
CA SER A 46 8.54 -13.83 -4.60
C SER A 46 7.86 -13.93 -3.25
N ALA A 47 6.64 -13.40 -3.14
CA ALA A 47 5.84 -13.46 -1.93
C ALA A 47 5.07 -14.78 -1.86
N LYS A 48 5.03 -15.40 -0.68
CA LYS A 48 4.20 -16.58 -0.39
C LYS A 48 3.42 -16.37 0.89
N CYS A 49 2.20 -16.87 0.89
CA CYS A 49 1.32 -16.84 2.05
C CYS A 49 0.76 -18.23 2.33
N SER A 50 0.49 -18.49 3.59
CA SER A 50 -0.19 -19.72 4.03
C SER A 50 -1.56 -19.86 3.40
N ALA A 51 -2.09 -21.08 3.42
CA ALA A 51 -3.46 -21.35 2.98
C ALA A 51 -4.44 -20.42 3.72
N ASN A 52 -5.40 -19.85 2.98
CA ASN A 52 -6.43 -18.92 3.48
C ASN A 52 -5.93 -17.51 3.89
N VAL A 53 -4.68 -17.14 3.57
CA VAL A 53 -4.19 -15.77 3.78
C VAL A 53 -4.14 -15.03 2.44
N LEU A 54 -4.93 -13.97 2.34
CA LEU A 54 -4.86 -13.01 1.25
C LEU A 54 -3.87 -11.92 1.67
N SER A 55 -2.97 -11.54 0.77
CA SER A 55 -2.10 -10.38 0.99
C SER A 55 -2.02 -9.56 -0.27
N ASN A 56 -2.25 -8.26 -0.14
CA ASN A 56 -2.08 -7.29 -1.21
C ASN A 56 -1.11 -6.22 -0.74
N TYR A 57 -0.43 -5.63 -1.72
CA TYR A 57 0.43 -4.48 -1.51
C TYR A 57 0.02 -3.37 -2.45
N SER A 58 0.36 -2.14 -2.07
CA SER A 58 0.29 -1.00 -2.95
C SER A 58 1.53 -0.14 -2.76
N GLN A 59 1.90 0.62 -3.79
CA GLN A 59 3.10 1.42 -3.76
C GLN A 59 2.93 2.72 -4.53
N SER A 60 3.63 3.74 -4.05
CA SER A 60 3.85 5.03 -4.68
C SER A 60 5.36 5.29 -4.78
N ASN A 61 5.78 6.43 -5.31
CA ASN A 61 7.19 6.83 -5.38
C ASN A 61 7.84 7.02 -4.00
N THR A 62 7.04 7.21 -2.95
CA THR A 62 7.53 7.54 -1.60
C THR A 62 7.13 6.53 -0.53
N ALA A 63 6.23 5.59 -0.86
CA ALA A 63 5.64 4.71 0.13
C ALA A 63 5.33 3.32 -0.43
N PHE A 64 5.39 2.33 0.45
CA PHE A 64 4.92 0.97 0.20
C PHE A 64 4.04 0.51 1.34
N GLY A 65 2.82 0.10 1.02
CA GLY A 65 1.84 -0.45 1.95
C GLY A 65 1.63 -1.93 1.69
N VAL A 66 1.56 -2.73 2.75
CA VAL A 66 1.22 -4.15 2.69
C VAL A 66 0.13 -4.47 3.68
N VAL A 67 -0.79 -5.31 3.23
CA VAL A 67 -1.98 -5.65 3.99
C VAL A 67 -2.31 -7.11 3.78
N ALA A 68 -2.65 -7.80 4.87
CA ALA A 68 -3.08 -9.17 4.88
C ALA A 68 -4.45 -9.33 5.55
N GLY A 69 -5.29 -10.14 4.93
CA GLY A 69 -6.58 -10.57 5.47
C GLY A 69 -6.66 -12.09 5.49
N SER A 70 -7.44 -12.63 6.41
CA SER A 70 -7.69 -14.07 6.49
C SER A 70 -9.05 -14.41 5.90
N GLN A 71 -9.11 -15.41 5.02
CA GLN A 71 -10.38 -15.97 4.53
C GLN A 71 -11.13 -16.76 5.62
N LYS A 72 -10.53 -16.93 6.81
CA LYS A 72 -11.18 -17.55 7.98
C LYS A 72 -11.39 -16.57 9.13
N GLY A 73 -10.73 -15.42 9.09
CA GLY A 73 -10.72 -14.43 10.16
C GLY A 73 -11.52 -13.19 9.77
N LYS A 74 -11.89 -12.41 10.78
CA LYS A 74 -12.71 -11.21 10.58
C LYS A 74 -11.89 -9.92 10.44
N ASN A 75 -10.56 -9.98 10.34
CA ASN A 75 -9.75 -8.77 10.38
C ASN A 75 -8.77 -8.71 9.22
N VAL A 76 -8.62 -7.49 8.70
CA VAL A 76 -7.54 -7.10 7.80
C VAL A 76 -6.51 -6.34 8.63
N PHE A 77 -5.25 -6.75 8.55
CA PHE A 77 -4.13 -6.09 9.21
C PHE A 77 -3.14 -5.59 8.17
N GLY A 78 -2.59 -4.41 8.41
CA GLY A 78 -1.51 -3.93 7.55
C GLY A 78 -0.92 -2.62 7.98
N GLY A 79 0.12 -2.24 7.25
CA GLY A 79 0.91 -1.07 7.52
C GLY A 79 1.77 -0.72 6.31
N GLY A 80 2.43 0.43 6.39
CA GLY A 80 3.27 0.92 5.32
C GLY A 80 4.54 1.56 5.83
N THR A 81 5.40 1.93 4.89
CA THR A 81 6.69 2.57 5.18
C THR A 81 6.57 4.02 5.64
N GLU A 82 5.36 4.58 5.62
CA GLU A 82 5.05 5.91 6.15
C GLU A 82 5.05 5.97 7.68
N GLY A 83 5.09 4.81 8.36
CA GLY A 83 5.11 4.70 9.82
C GLY A 83 3.76 4.24 10.40
N GLY A 84 3.70 4.16 11.74
CA GLY A 84 2.47 3.79 12.48
C GLY A 84 2.31 2.31 12.85
N GLY A 85 3.23 1.45 12.44
CA GLY A 85 3.19 0.01 12.77
C GLY A 85 2.09 -0.76 12.02
N ILE A 86 1.91 -2.03 12.40
CA ILE A 86 0.86 -2.89 11.83
C ILE A 86 -0.40 -2.71 12.67
N VAL A 87 -1.48 -2.24 12.05
CA VAL A 87 -2.77 -2.01 12.71
C VAL A 87 -3.88 -2.79 12.01
N GLN A 88 -5.00 -2.99 12.70
CA GLN A 88 -6.23 -3.44 12.06
C GLN A 88 -6.73 -2.32 11.14
N LYS A 89 -6.87 -2.62 9.85
CA LYS A 89 -7.32 -1.67 8.83
C LYS A 89 -8.81 -1.77 8.54
N ALA A 90 -9.36 -2.97 8.63
CA ALA A 90 -10.77 -3.22 8.41
C ALA A 90 -11.24 -4.49 9.12
N GLU A 91 -12.54 -4.57 9.33
CA GLU A 91 -13.23 -5.81 9.69
C GLU A 91 -13.83 -6.44 8.42
N CYS A 92 -13.68 -7.75 8.31
CA CYS A 92 -14.15 -8.58 7.23
C CYS A 92 -15.50 -9.22 7.59
N PRO A 93 -16.29 -9.62 6.57
CA PRO A 93 -17.49 -10.41 6.78
C PRO A 93 -17.23 -11.67 7.62
N ALA A 94 -18.30 -12.21 8.23
CA ALA A 94 -18.20 -13.43 9.03
C ALA A 94 -17.72 -14.66 8.24
N THR A 95 -17.84 -14.63 6.92
CA THR A 95 -17.35 -15.64 5.97
C THR A 95 -15.85 -15.52 5.68
N GLY A 96 -15.16 -14.53 6.27
CA GLY A 96 -13.76 -14.21 6.00
C GLY A 96 -13.56 -13.03 5.06
N CYS A 97 -12.33 -12.55 4.98
CA CYS A 97 -11.94 -11.45 4.10
C CYS A 97 -12.01 -11.85 2.63
N THR A 98 -12.60 -10.98 1.79
CA THR A 98 -12.50 -11.11 0.33
C THR A 98 -11.32 -10.32 -0.21
N THR A 99 -11.04 -10.48 -1.51
CA THR A 99 -10.02 -9.69 -2.20
C THR A 99 -10.34 -8.21 -2.26
N GLY A 100 -11.62 -7.79 -2.18
CA GLY A 100 -12.02 -6.38 -2.15
C GLY A 100 -11.46 -5.68 -0.93
N GLU A 101 -11.78 -6.21 0.25
CA GLU A 101 -11.43 -5.64 1.56
C GLU A 101 -9.92 -5.54 1.74
N VAL A 102 -9.17 -6.53 1.25
CA VAL A 102 -7.71 -6.53 1.30
C VAL A 102 -7.11 -5.54 0.29
N SER A 103 -7.76 -5.32 -0.87
CA SER A 103 -7.32 -4.34 -1.87
C SER A 103 -7.57 -2.89 -1.44
N ASP A 104 -8.74 -2.62 -0.87
CA ASP A 104 -9.09 -1.27 -0.37
C ASP A 104 -8.17 -0.87 0.78
N ALA A 105 -7.94 -1.80 1.70
CA ALA A 105 -7.01 -1.59 2.80
C ALA A 105 -5.56 -1.44 2.30
N ALA A 106 -5.12 -2.21 1.29
CA ALA A 106 -3.77 -2.08 0.71
C ALA A 106 -3.53 -0.73 0.04
N SER A 107 -4.52 -0.22 -0.70
CA SER A 107 -4.47 1.11 -1.30
C SER A 107 -4.38 2.19 -0.21
N THR A 108 -5.15 2.04 0.87
CA THR A 108 -5.11 2.93 2.05
C THR A 108 -3.76 2.90 2.77
N ALA A 109 -3.16 1.71 2.92
CA ALA A 109 -1.88 1.54 3.62
C ALA A 109 -0.69 2.19 2.89
N ALA A 110 -0.77 2.32 1.56
CA ALA A 110 0.26 2.98 0.75
C ALA A 110 0.03 4.49 0.55
N MET A 111 -1.07 5.03 1.08
CA MET A 111 -1.39 6.46 1.09
C MET A 111 -1.28 7.10 2.48
N GLY A 112 -0.69 6.39 3.45
CA GLY A 112 -0.48 6.95 4.79
C GLY A 112 -1.73 7.15 5.64
N GLN A 113 -2.91 6.70 5.20
CA GLN A 113 -4.11 6.78 6.02
C GLN A 113 -4.01 5.73 7.13
N ALA A 114 -3.43 6.15 8.26
CA ALA A 114 -3.76 5.61 9.55
C ALA A 114 -5.26 5.81 9.75
N SER A 115 -6.04 4.74 9.61
CA SER A 115 -7.40 4.67 10.12
C SER A 115 -7.33 5.11 11.58
N SER A 116 -7.92 6.28 11.86
CA SER A 116 -7.90 6.94 13.17
C SER A 116 -8.60 6.12 14.25
#